data_AF-A0A1H8LWZ7-F1
#
_entry.id   AF-A0A1H8LWZ7-F1
#
_cell.length_a   1.000
_cell.length_b   1.000
_cell.length_c   1.000
_cell.angle_alpha   90.00
_cell.angle_beta   90.00
_cell.angle_gamma   90.00
#
_symmetry.space_group_name_H-M   'P 1'
#
loop_
_entity.id
_entity.type
_entity.pdbx_description
1 polymer ?
#
loop_
_entity_poly.entity_id
_entity_poly.type
_entity_poly.pdbx_seq_one_letter_code
_entity_poly.pdbx_strand_id
1 'polypeptide(L)'
;MLGTEPLVHLVNTEPALIGAEFVPAMAKPIGPFSSIMFGTIDGHAVHLDFLTNPATDMCAVRLVSQEVDALPDRSAAPTFEDAIQGYPWAIAVDALE
;
A
#
# COMPACT_ATOMS: atom_id res chain seq x y z
N MET A 1 -15.36 -14.18 -4.19
CA MET A 1 -14.57 -12.93 -4.19
C MET A 1 -13.23 -13.28 -3.56
N LEU A 2 -12.12 -13.13 -4.28
CA LEU A 2 -10.80 -13.21 -3.66
C LEU A 2 -10.72 -12.04 -2.67
N GLY A 3 -10.72 -12.34 -1.37
CA GLY A 3 -10.72 -11.33 -0.31
C GLY A 3 -9.48 -10.47 -0.36
N THR A 4 -9.50 -9.32 0.31
CA THR A 4 -8.34 -8.43 0.42
C THR A 4 -7.30 -8.91 1.44
N GLU A 5 -7.58 -9.99 2.17
CA GLU A 5 -6.70 -10.60 3.18
C GLU A 5 -5.29 -10.95 2.66
N PRO A 6 -5.10 -11.53 1.46
CA PRO A 6 -3.75 -11.83 0.97
C PRO A 6 -2.92 -10.57 0.76
N LEU A 7 -3.54 -9.47 0.30
CA LEU A 7 -2.85 -8.20 0.12
C LEU A 7 -2.52 -7.55 1.47
N VAL A 8 -3.40 -7.65 2.46
CA VAL A 8 -3.12 -7.17 3.83
C VAL A 8 -1.91 -7.90 4.42
N HIS A 9 -1.87 -9.24 4.32
CA HIS A 9 -0.73 -10.01 4.81
C HIS A 9 0.57 -9.65 4.09
N LEU A 10 0.53 -9.49 2.77
CA LEU A 10 1.70 -9.06 2.00
C LEU A 10 2.16 -7.66 2.40
N VAL A 11 1.23 -6.70 2.50
CA VAL A 11 1.53 -5.35 2.97
C VAL A 11 2.18 -5.41 4.34
N ASN A 12 1.59 -6.07 5.33
CA ASN A 12 2.12 -6.10 6.69
C ASN A 12 3.43 -6.88 6.85
N THR A 13 3.86 -7.65 5.85
CA THR A 13 5.16 -8.34 5.90
C THR A 13 6.32 -7.35 5.99
N GLU A 14 6.21 -6.19 5.30
CA GLU A 14 7.30 -5.22 5.24
C GLU A 14 7.29 -4.19 6.40
N PRO A 15 6.19 -3.48 6.72
CA PRO A 15 6.09 -2.62 7.90
C PRO A 15 6.39 -3.34 9.22
N ALA A 16 6.05 -4.63 9.35
CA ALA A 16 6.34 -5.38 10.57
C ALA A 16 7.85 -5.51 10.84
N LEU A 17 8.70 -5.46 9.81
CA LEU A 17 10.16 -5.48 9.95
C LEU A 17 10.70 -4.20 10.63
N ILE A 18 9.95 -3.11 10.54
CA ILE A 18 10.28 -1.80 11.14
C ILE A 18 9.38 -1.47 12.34
N GLY A 19 8.62 -2.45 12.84
CA GLY A 19 7.78 -2.31 14.03
C GLY A 19 6.45 -1.59 13.80
N ALA A 20 6.07 -1.33 12.54
CA ALA A 20 4.81 -0.73 12.17
C ALA A 20 3.80 -1.78 11.69
N GLU A 21 2.51 -1.48 11.81
CA GLU A 21 1.43 -2.33 11.33
C GLU A 21 0.39 -1.51 10.58
N PHE A 22 0.05 -1.92 9.36
CA PHE A 22 -1.12 -1.42 8.65
C PHE A 22 -2.36 -2.18 9.12
N VAL A 23 -3.24 -1.48 9.84
CA VAL A 23 -4.52 -2.01 10.30
C VAL A 23 -5.60 -1.68 9.27
N PRO A 24 -6.10 -2.65 8.49
CA PRO A 24 -7.11 -2.39 7.46
C PRO A 24 -8.46 -2.05 8.10
N ALA A 25 -9.11 -1.01 7.58
CA ALA A 25 -10.48 -0.64 7.94
C ALA A 25 -11.48 -1.03 6.85
N MET A 26 -11.14 -0.76 5.58
CA MET A 26 -12.01 -1.05 4.44
C MET A 26 -11.21 -1.16 3.16
N ALA A 27 -11.61 -2.06 2.27
CA ALA A 27 -11.12 -2.09 0.89
C ALA A 27 -12.25 -1.74 -0.08
N LYS A 28 -11.92 -0.97 -1.11
CA LYS A 28 -12.88 -0.53 -2.14
C LYS A 28 -12.25 -0.61 -3.53
N PRO A 29 -12.85 -1.35 -4.49
CA PRO A 29 -12.47 -1.23 -5.88
C PRO A 29 -12.87 0.15 -6.41
N ILE A 30 -11.94 0.83 -7.09
CA ILE A 30 -12.17 2.15 -7.69
C ILE A 30 -12.21 2.09 -9.22
N GLY A 31 -11.92 0.92 -9.81
CA GLY A 31 -12.02 0.66 -11.23
C GLY A 31 -11.68 -0.79 -11.56
N PRO A 32 -11.66 -1.17 -12.86
CA PRO A 32 -11.35 -2.54 -13.29
C PRO A 32 -9.91 -2.96 -13.01
N PHE A 33 -9.02 -2.00 -12.82
CA PHE A 33 -7.58 -2.23 -12.63
C PHE A 33 -7.04 -1.56 -11.36
N SER A 34 -7.91 -1.15 -10.44
CA SER A 34 -7.45 -0.45 -9.25
C SER A 34 -8.36 -0.66 -8.04
N SER A 35 -7.72 -0.74 -6.88
CA SER A 35 -8.37 -0.86 -5.58
C SER A 35 -7.66 0.02 -4.57
N ILE A 36 -8.43 0.59 -3.63
CA ILE A 36 -7.89 1.33 -2.49
C ILE A 36 -8.16 0.54 -1.22
N MET A 37 -7.19 0.48 -0.33
CA MET A 37 -7.33 -0.05 1.02
C MET A 37 -7.12 1.06 2.05
N PHE A 38 -8.16 1.41 2.78
CA PHE A 38 -8.12 2.37 3.86
C PHE A 38 -7.74 1.67 5.17
N GLY A 39 -6.94 2.34 5.98
CA GLY A 39 -6.49 1.81 7.26
C GLY A 39 -5.72 2.83 8.07
N THR A 40 -5.01 2.34 9.07
CA THR A 40 -4.12 3.16 9.91
C THR A 40 -2.75 2.52 10.03
N ILE A 41 -1.70 3.34 10.09
CA ILE A 41 -0.35 2.96 10.50
C ILE A 41 0.00 3.83 11.70
N ASP A 42 0.33 3.22 12.84
CA ASP A 42 0.67 3.93 14.10
C ASP A 42 -0.33 5.02 14.53
N GLY A 43 -1.61 4.82 14.18
CA GLY A 43 -2.70 5.75 14.48
C GLY A 43 -2.95 6.81 13.40
N HIS A 44 -2.08 6.95 12.41
CA HIS A 44 -2.26 7.87 11.28
C HIS A 44 -3.20 7.27 10.24
N ALA A 45 -4.18 8.05 9.80
CA ALA A 45 -5.13 7.64 8.77
C ALA A 45 -4.45 7.64 7.39
N VAL A 46 -4.38 6.46 6.77
CA VAL A 46 -3.71 6.26 5.48
C VAL A 46 -4.57 5.42 4.54
N HIS A 47 -4.23 5.46 3.26
CA HIS A 47 -4.71 4.47 2.30
C HIS A 47 -3.61 3.98 1.37
N LEU A 48 -3.75 2.74 0.94
CA LEU A 48 -2.90 2.10 -0.05
C LEU A 48 -3.64 2.00 -1.37
N ASP A 49 -3.04 2.59 -2.41
CA ASP A 49 -3.49 2.46 -3.78
C ASP A 49 -2.82 1.25 -4.42
N PHE A 50 -3.62 0.32 -4.93
CA PHE A 50 -3.19 -0.80 -5.75
C PHE A 50 -3.65 -0.56 -7.18
N LEU A 51 -2.71 -0.50 -8.12
CA LEU A 51 -2.99 -0.26 -9.54
C LEU A 51 -2.35 -1.36 -10.40
N THR A 52 -3.09 -1.86 -11.38
CA THR A 52 -2.56 -2.64 -12.49
C THR A 52 -2.57 -1.77 -13.74
N ASN A 53 -1.44 -1.64 -14.41
CA ASN A 53 -1.33 -0.98 -15.70
C ASN A 53 -1.32 -2.03 -16.82
N PRO A 54 -2.45 -2.23 -17.53
CA PRO A 54 -2.54 -3.26 -18.57
C PRO A 54 -1.67 -2.94 -19.80
N ALA A 55 -1.26 -1.68 -20.01
CA ALA A 55 -0.41 -1.31 -21.13
C ALA A 55 1.04 -1.77 -20.94
N THR A 56 1.48 -1.92 -19.69
CA THR A 56 2.86 -2.29 -19.35
C THR A 56 2.95 -3.63 -18.64
N ASP A 57 1.81 -4.25 -18.31
CA ASP A 57 1.71 -5.45 -17.47
C ASP A 57 2.42 -5.28 -16.11
N MET A 58 2.23 -4.11 -15.50
CA MET A 58 2.87 -3.76 -14.21
C MET A 58 1.83 -3.53 -13.14
N CYS A 59 2.15 -3.93 -11.92
CA CYS A 59 1.48 -3.58 -10.69
C CYS A 59 2.18 -2.40 -10.03
N ALA A 60 1.42 -1.52 -9.39
CA ALA A 60 1.95 -0.42 -8.59
C ALA A 60 1.26 -0.32 -7.25
N VAL A 61 2.04 0.05 -6.23
CA VAL A 61 1.59 0.31 -4.87
C VAL A 61 2.05 1.68 -4.42
N ARG A 62 1.16 2.43 -3.77
CA ARG A 62 1.46 3.74 -3.20
C ARG A 62 0.75 3.90 -1.87
N LEU A 63 1.46 4.40 -0.86
CA LEU A 63 0.87 4.91 0.38
C LEU A 63 0.48 6.37 0.21
N VAL A 64 -0.70 6.73 0.72
CA VAL A 64 -1.22 8.09 0.70
C VAL A 64 -1.77 8.42 2.08
N SER A 65 -1.42 9.60 2.58
CA SER A 65 -1.97 10.21 3.78
C SER A 65 -2.61 11.55 3.41
N GLN A 66 -3.65 11.95 4.14
CA GLN A 66 -4.19 13.32 4.05
C GLN A 66 -3.45 14.30 4.96
N GLU A 67 -2.66 13.78 5.90
CA GLU A 67 -1.93 14.56 6.91
C GLU A 67 -0.50 14.85 6.46
N VAL A 68 0.05 14.02 5.58
CA VAL A 68 1.45 14.07 5.13
C VAL A 68 1.54 14.07 3.61
N ASP A 69 2.03 15.17 3.05
CA ASP A 69 2.24 15.32 1.60
C ASP A 69 3.58 14.71 1.12
N ALA A 70 4.54 14.51 2.02
CA ALA A 70 5.92 14.11 1.71
C ALA A 70 6.13 12.58 1.72
N LEU A 71 5.14 11.81 1.29
CA LEU A 71 5.26 10.35 1.19
C LEU A 71 6.02 9.92 -0.06
N PRO A 72 6.74 8.78 -0.01
CA PRO A 72 7.38 8.21 -1.18
C PRO A 72 6.39 7.98 -2.33
N ASP A 73 6.86 8.22 -3.56
CA ASP A 73 6.09 7.90 -4.77
C ASP A 73 5.84 6.38 -4.89
N ARG A 74 4.99 5.99 -5.83
CA ARG A 74 4.63 4.60 -6.07
C ARG A 74 5.85 3.72 -6.36
N SER A 75 5.80 2.50 -5.85
CA SER A 75 6.64 1.40 -6.31
C SER A 75 5.90 0.65 -7.42
N ALA A 76 6.59 0.28 -8.50
CA ALA A 76 5.99 -0.46 -9.61
C ALA A 76 6.86 -1.65 -10.02
N ALA A 77 6.23 -2.82 -10.16
CA ALA A 77 6.88 -4.08 -10.50
C ALA A 77 5.91 -5.00 -11.28
N PRO A 78 6.38 -6.11 -11.90
CA PRO A 78 5.50 -7.04 -12.61
C PRO A 78 4.42 -7.69 -11.72
N THR A 79 4.63 -7.75 -10.41
CA THR A 79 3.66 -8.29 -9.44
C THR A 79 3.41 -7.32 -8.29
N PHE A 80 2.28 -7.47 -7.59
CA PHE A 80 2.03 -6.70 -6.36
C PHE A 80 3.02 -7.07 -5.24
N GLU A 81 3.46 -8.32 -5.16
CA GLU A 81 4.44 -8.75 -4.17
C GLU A 81 5.77 -7.99 -4.34
N ASP A 82 6.31 -7.97 -5.55
CA ASP A 82 7.54 -7.24 -5.87
C ASP A 82 7.36 -5.72 -5.66
N ALA A 83 6.18 -5.17 -6.00
CA ALA A 83 5.91 -3.75 -5.81
C ALA A 83 5.82 -3.37 -4.33
N ILE A 84 5.21 -4.22 -3.50
CA ILE A 84 5.14 -4.05 -2.04
C ILE A 84 6.56 -4.13 -1.45
N GLN A 85 7.34 -5.15 -1.80
CA GLN A 85 8.72 -5.32 -1.31
C GLN A 85 9.64 -4.16 -1.74
N GLY A 86 9.44 -3.63 -2.95
CA GLY A 86 10.19 -2.48 -3.45
C GLY A 86 9.76 -1.12 -2.89
N TYR A 87 8.63 -1.05 -2.19
CA TYR A 87 8.15 0.21 -1.62
C TYR A 87 9.00 0.62 -0.41
N PRO A 88 9.43 1.88 -0.30
CA PRO A 88 10.32 2.33 0.79
C PRO A 88 9.53 2.54 2.10
N TRP A 89 9.08 1.44 2.72
CA TRP A 89 8.25 1.44 3.92
C TRP A 89 8.85 2.21 5.08
N ALA A 90 10.15 2.05 5.34
CA ALA A 90 10.82 2.80 6.41
C ALA A 90 10.70 4.31 6.23
N ILE A 91 10.93 4.82 5.02
CA ILE A 91 10.80 6.25 4.72
C ILE A 91 9.35 6.70 4.84
N ALA A 92 8.40 5.86 4.40
CA ALA A 92 6.99 6.17 4.47
C ALA A 92 6.46 6.22 5.91
N VAL A 93 6.87 5.29 6.76
CA VAL A 93 6.49 5.23 8.19
C VAL A 93 7.17 6.37 8.96
N ASP A 94 8.47 6.61 8.76
CA ASP A 94 9.19 7.73 9.39
C ASP A 94 8.56 9.10 9.04
N ALA A 95 7.96 9.22 7.85
CA ALA A 95 7.30 10.45 7.43
C ALA A 95 5.91 10.65 8.07
N LEU A 96 5.32 9.62 8.68
CA LEU A 96 4.04 9.72 9.38
C LEU A 96 4.18 10.22 10.83
N GLU A 97 5.35 10.02 11.47
CA GLU A 97 5.66 10.50 12.83
C GLU A 97 5.81 12.04 12.94
#